data_AF-A0A9Y1FNU9-F1
#
_entry.id   AF-A0A9Y1FNU9-F1
#
_cell.length_a   1.000
_cell.length_b   1.000
_cell.length_c   1.000
_cell.angle_alpha   90.00
_cell.angle_beta   90.00
_cell.angle_gamma   90.00
#
_symmetry.space_group_name_H-M   'P 1'
#
loop_
_entity.id
_entity.type
_entity.pdbx_description
1 polymer ?
#
loop_
_entity_poly.entity_id
_entity_poly.type
_entity_poly.pdbx_seq_one_letter_code
_entity_poly.pdbx_strand_id
1 'polypeptide(L)'
;MYKKLTHEEEYLINAIGLGGEIIPDIKSNFKKLIEIFAEAPDDLVKIGDTAFFMGYMDNIYSSQFWTIKNFVKGNKKNWKKDFIKIAIKAYSKALDNIIPSVNPVKYGLLINDLGVFYLFLSELEQTKKHTIEAIKNLLDAKKALPLEFFKTKHSDICYNLGLAHLFLSKIEEKEENIKQAILNFNVALQGRTLRMYPLKHAITQVNLGIVYQKLAEIEETSLNCTLSIESYNNALRSNTLDVMPTEAAMIYNNIGLSYCTLSDVQETEYNISQALIVLNDALTIRNEAQFPVEYAITTSILGKAYTILATVKEKKEYYEKAISAFNKTIKIFIKKYEDFYQAIIQEKEKVEEKLKEIAQ
;
A
#
# COMPACT_ATOMS: atom_id res chain seq x y z
N MET A 1 35.82 0.50 -23.51
CA MET A 1 35.88 -0.88 -22.97
C MET A 1 34.63 -1.11 -22.13
N TYR A 2 33.63 -1.80 -22.67
CA TYR A 2 32.43 -2.15 -21.89
C TYR A 2 32.79 -3.20 -20.85
N LYS A 3 32.36 -2.98 -19.60
CA LYS A 3 32.56 -3.94 -18.50
C LYS A 3 31.78 -5.21 -18.87
N LYS A 4 32.50 -6.33 -18.98
CA LYS A 4 31.91 -7.65 -19.26
C LYS A 4 30.85 -7.94 -18.19
N LEU A 5 29.67 -8.35 -18.63
CA LEU A 5 28.63 -8.82 -17.71
C LEU A 5 29.14 -10.03 -16.95
N THR A 6 28.75 -10.15 -15.70
CA THR A 6 28.98 -11.35 -14.90
C THR A 6 28.13 -12.50 -15.42
N HIS A 7 28.54 -13.74 -15.16
CA HIS A 7 27.80 -14.94 -15.59
C HIS A 7 26.36 -14.96 -15.01
N GLU A 8 26.15 -14.37 -13.83
CA GLU A 8 24.83 -14.17 -13.22
C GLU A 8 23.98 -13.17 -14.00
N GLU A 9 24.57 -12.05 -14.44
CA GLU A 9 23.88 -11.06 -15.27
C GLU A 9 23.54 -11.63 -16.65
N GLU A 10 24.42 -12.42 -17.27
CA GLU A 10 24.12 -13.12 -18.53
C GLU A 10 23.03 -14.19 -18.37
N TYR A 11 23.07 -14.97 -17.29
CA TYR A 11 22.05 -15.98 -17.00
C TYR A 11 20.66 -15.33 -16.80
N LEU A 12 20.60 -14.22 -16.06
CA LEU A 12 19.36 -13.45 -15.87
C LEU A 12 18.89 -12.80 -17.18
N ILE A 13 19.78 -12.20 -17.98
CA ILE A 13 19.44 -11.59 -19.28
C ILE A 13 18.92 -12.66 -20.27
N ASN A 14 19.52 -13.85 -20.27
CA ASN A 14 19.07 -14.99 -21.08
C ASN A 14 17.74 -15.56 -20.56
N ALA A 15 17.54 -15.63 -19.24
CA ALA A 15 16.27 -16.04 -18.64
C ALA A 15 15.13 -15.02 -18.88
N ILE A 16 15.45 -13.73 -19.03
CA ILE A 16 14.52 -12.63 -19.39
C ILE A 16 14.19 -12.63 -20.91
N GLY A 17 14.84 -13.48 -21.71
CA GLY A 17 14.53 -13.64 -23.13
C GLY A 17 15.02 -12.50 -24.01
N LEU A 18 16.15 -11.87 -23.65
CA LEU A 18 16.77 -10.80 -24.45
C LEU A 18 17.99 -11.27 -25.26
N GLY A 19 18.31 -12.56 -25.22
CA GLY A 19 19.37 -13.19 -25.99
C GLY A 19 18.84 -14.27 -26.92
N GLY A 20 18.57 -13.91 -28.18
CA GLY A 20 18.56 -14.83 -29.32
C GLY A 20 17.41 -15.83 -29.41
N GLU A 21 17.02 -16.15 -30.63
CA GLU A 21 16.11 -17.26 -30.96
C GLU A 21 16.62 -18.56 -30.33
N ILE A 22 15.85 -19.15 -29.41
CA ILE A 22 15.69 -20.58 -29.09
C ILE A 22 14.85 -20.68 -27.79
N ILE A 23 13.79 -21.49 -27.83
CA ILE A 23 12.81 -21.88 -26.78
C ILE A 23 11.44 -21.16 -26.84
N PRO A 24 10.41 -21.80 -27.43
CA PRO A 24 9.04 -21.29 -27.54
C PRO A 24 8.21 -21.11 -26.24
N ASP A 25 8.72 -21.48 -25.06
CA ASP A 25 7.88 -21.64 -23.85
C ASP A 25 8.07 -20.59 -22.71
N ILE A 26 8.91 -19.56 -22.89
CA ILE A 26 9.25 -18.63 -21.79
C ILE A 26 8.21 -17.53 -21.53
N LYS A 27 7.23 -17.34 -22.44
CA LYS A 27 6.10 -16.42 -22.23
C LYS A 27 5.21 -16.82 -21.02
N SER A 28 5.28 -18.08 -20.60
CA SER A 28 4.60 -18.64 -19.43
C SER A 28 5.39 -18.42 -18.11
N ASN A 29 6.70 -18.20 -18.18
CA ASN A 29 7.61 -18.30 -17.03
C ASN A 29 7.87 -16.97 -16.31
N PHE A 30 7.77 -15.84 -17.00
CA PHE A 30 8.01 -14.52 -16.38
C PHE A 30 6.80 -13.98 -15.62
N LYS A 31 5.58 -14.32 -16.06
CA LYS A 31 4.34 -13.97 -15.35
C LYS A 31 4.28 -14.65 -13.97
N LYS A 32 4.68 -15.93 -13.91
CA LYS A 32 4.83 -16.73 -12.69
C LYS A 32 5.92 -16.25 -11.73
N LEU A 33 6.89 -15.47 -12.19
CA LEU A 33 8.05 -15.02 -11.41
C LEU A 33 7.74 -13.78 -10.56
N ILE A 34 6.77 -12.99 -11.02
CA ILE A 34 6.18 -11.88 -10.27
C ILE A 34 5.24 -12.46 -9.19
N GLU A 35 4.56 -13.57 -9.49
CA GLU A 35 3.58 -14.26 -8.64
C GLU A 35 4.21 -15.21 -7.61
N ILE A 36 5.41 -14.91 -7.07
CA ILE A 36 6.09 -15.68 -6.00
C ILE A 36 6.92 -14.72 -5.12
N PHE A 37 6.33 -13.61 -4.68
CA PHE A 37 7.05 -12.49 -4.04
C PHE A 37 6.82 -12.31 -2.53
N ALA A 38 6.05 -13.18 -1.87
CA ALA A 38 5.97 -13.22 -0.43
C ALA A 38 6.11 -14.68 0.08
N GLU A 39 6.73 -14.88 1.22
CA GLU A 39 6.10 -14.79 2.52
C GLU A 39 7.21 -14.70 3.60
N ALA A 40 6.90 -13.95 4.68
CA ALA A 40 7.43 -14.00 6.06
C ALA A 40 8.63 -13.09 6.49
N PRO A 41 8.78 -12.73 7.81
CA PRO A 41 8.43 -11.40 8.34
C PRO A 41 9.54 -10.67 9.17
N ASP A 42 9.16 -9.46 9.63
CA ASP A 42 9.66 -8.57 10.70
C ASP A 42 10.87 -7.66 10.47
N ASP A 43 10.60 -6.44 9.98
CA ASP A 43 10.59 -5.23 10.84
C ASP A 43 10.33 -3.95 10.04
N LEU A 44 9.57 -3.02 10.66
CA LEU A 44 9.11 -1.69 10.22
C LEU A 44 7.79 -1.60 9.45
N VAL A 45 6.75 -1.31 10.24
CA VAL A 45 5.61 -0.46 9.87
C VAL A 45 6.09 0.78 9.12
N LYS A 46 5.85 0.80 7.81
CA LYS A 46 5.61 2.03 7.04
C LYS A 46 4.37 1.80 6.20
N ILE A 47 3.26 2.36 6.68
CA ILE A 47 2.05 2.81 5.97
C ILE A 47 1.64 1.87 4.83
N GLY A 48 0.60 1.07 5.11
CA GLY A 48 0.05 0.00 4.29
C GLY A 48 0.10 0.26 2.79
N ASP A 49 0.63 -0.73 2.06
CA ASP A 49 0.35 -1.07 0.66
C ASP A 49 1.25 -2.22 0.15
N THR A 50 2.33 -2.56 0.86
CA THR A 50 3.22 -3.66 0.45
C THR A 50 2.66 -5.05 0.79
N ALA A 51 1.98 -5.21 1.93
CA ALA A 51 1.49 -6.52 2.41
C ALA A 51 0.40 -7.12 1.50
N PHE A 52 -0.48 -6.28 0.96
CA PHE A 52 -1.50 -6.70 -0.01
C PHE A 52 -0.84 -7.23 -1.29
N PHE A 53 0.15 -6.49 -1.83
CA PHE A 53 0.81 -6.83 -3.09
C PHE A 53 1.72 -8.06 -2.94
N MET A 54 2.26 -8.27 -1.75
CA MET A 54 3.11 -9.40 -1.41
C MET A 54 2.28 -10.68 -1.19
N GLY A 55 1.33 -10.70 -0.25
CA GLY A 55 0.58 -11.91 0.10
C GLY A 55 -0.32 -12.48 -1.03
N TYR A 56 -0.76 -11.64 -1.98
CA TYR A 56 -1.53 -12.13 -3.13
C TYR A 56 -0.68 -12.86 -4.19
N MET A 57 0.63 -12.64 -4.19
CA MET A 57 1.55 -13.39 -5.03
C MET A 57 1.84 -14.78 -4.47
N ASP A 58 1.50 -15.11 -3.23
CA ASP A 58 1.96 -16.36 -2.62
C ASP A 58 1.15 -17.58 -3.01
N ASN A 59 -0.09 -17.35 -3.47
CA ASN A 59 -1.04 -18.43 -3.69
C ASN A 59 -0.94 -19.14 -5.04
N ILE A 60 -0.04 -18.74 -5.97
CA ILE A 60 -0.19 -19.15 -7.37
C ILE A 60 0.91 -20.08 -7.94
N TYR A 61 2.19 -20.15 -7.47
CA TYR A 61 3.21 -20.97 -8.19
C TYR A 61 4.29 -21.73 -7.38
N SER A 62 4.62 -22.95 -7.85
CA SER A 62 5.40 -23.99 -7.15
C SER A 62 6.66 -24.51 -7.90
N SER A 63 7.48 -25.30 -7.17
CA SER A 63 8.68 -26.11 -7.53
C SER A 63 9.98 -25.40 -7.93
N GLN A 64 9.98 -24.46 -8.88
CA GLN A 64 11.20 -23.76 -9.32
C GLN A 64 11.68 -22.69 -8.30
N PHE A 65 10.77 -22.29 -7.41
CA PHE A 65 11.01 -21.40 -6.28
C PHE A 65 12.11 -21.90 -5.32
N TRP A 66 12.20 -23.21 -5.09
CA TRP A 66 13.15 -23.79 -4.14
C TRP A 66 14.62 -23.64 -4.61
N THR A 67 14.86 -23.77 -5.91
CA THR A 67 16.21 -23.76 -6.51
C THR A 67 16.84 -22.36 -6.52
N ILE A 68 16.08 -21.33 -6.89
CA ILE A 68 16.55 -19.93 -6.91
C ILE A 68 16.67 -19.36 -5.49
N LYS A 69 15.76 -19.76 -4.59
CA LYS A 69 15.86 -19.48 -3.14
C LYS A 69 17.19 -19.94 -2.57
N ASN A 70 17.66 -21.14 -2.92
CA ASN A 70 18.95 -21.65 -2.45
C ASN A 70 20.15 -20.97 -3.12
N PHE A 71 20.03 -20.51 -4.36
CA PHE A 71 21.09 -19.77 -5.07
C PHE A 71 21.30 -18.36 -4.49
N VAL A 72 20.22 -17.60 -4.23
CA VAL A 72 20.29 -16.20 -3.77
C VAL A 72 20.34 -16.08 -2.24
N LYS A 73 19.70 -16.98 -1.47
CA LYS A 73 19.90 -17.05 0.00
C LYS A 73 21.35 -17.32 0.37
N GLY A 74 22.15 -17.80 -0.58
CA GLY A 74 23.52 -18.19 -0.39
C GLY A 74 24.40 -17.17 0.32
N ASN A 75 24.07 -15.86 0.45
CA ASN A 75 24.87 -14.96 1.32
C ASN A 75 24.41 -13.50 1.66
N LYS A 76 23.16 -12.98 1.53
CA LYS A 76 22.93 -11.51 1.77
C LYS A 76 21.60 -11.03 2.41
N LYS A 77 21.73 -10.08 3.35
CA LYS A 77 20.66 -9.31 4.04
C LYS A 77 19.86 -8.38 3.11
N ASN A 78 20.36 -8.06 1.91
CA ASN A 78 19.80 -7.05 0.98
C ASN A 78 19.40 -7.59 -0.41
N TRP A 79 19.19 -8.90 -0.55
CA TRP A 79 19.00 -9.54 -1.85
C TRP A 79 17.83 -8.97 -2.70
N LYS A 80 16.73 -8.53 -2.07
CA LYS A 80 15.58 -7.92 -2.78
C LYS A 80 16.00 -6.65 -3.54
N LYS A 81 16.78 -5.80 -2.86
CA LYS A 81 17.32 -4.56 -3.42
C LYS A 81 18.32 -4.85 -4.55
N ASP A 82 19.18 -5.84 -4.35
CA ASP A 82 20.15 -6.25 -5.37
C ASP A 82 19.43 -6.80 -6.61
N PHE A 83 18.40 -7.62 -6.42
CA PHE A 83 17.55 -8.13 -7.49
C PHE A 83 16.88 -7.01 -8.29
N ILE A 84 16.23 -6.04 -7.61
CA ILE A 84 15.58 -4.91 -8.28
C ILE A 84 16.58 -4.10 -9.11
N LYS A 85 17.79 -3.88 -8.58
CA LYS A 85 18.86 -3.18 -9.32
C LYS A 85 19.32 -3.96 -10.55
N ILE A 86 19.39 -5.29 -10.48
CA ILE A 86 19.71 -6.13 -11.64
C ILE A 86 18.58 -6.09 -12.66
N ALA A 87 17.32 -6.18 -12.22
CA ALA A 87 16.15 -6.09 -13.09
C ALA A 87 16.12 -4.75 -13.84
N ILE A 88 16.32 -3.62 -13.15
CA ILE A 88 16.41 -2.30 -13.79
C ILE A 88 17.47 -2.29 -14.90
N LYS A 89 18.68 -2.79 -14.63
CA LYS A 89 19.75 -2.87 -15.64
C LYS A 89 19.35 -3.72 -16.85
N ALA A 90 18.76 -4.89 -16.61
CA ALA A 90 18.36 -5.81 -17.66
C ALA A 90 17.27 -5.21 -18.55
N TYR A 91 16.23 -4.61 -17.95
CA TYR A 91 15.14 -3.97 -18.67
C TYR A 91 15.59 -2.69 -19.40
N SER A 92 16.51 -1.90 -18.83
CA SER A 92 17.13 -0.78 -19.56
C SER A 92 17.87 -1.27 -20.81
N LYS A 93 18.69 -2.34 -20.68
CA LYS A 93 19.40 -2.93 -21.83
C LYS A 93 18.44 -3.56 -22.86
N ALA A 94 17.30 -4.07 -22.42
CA ALA A 94 16.24 -4.56 -23.30
C ALA A 94 15.72 -3.47 -24.23
N LEU A 95 15.50 -2.29 -23.65
CA LEU A 95 14.93 -1.13 -24.34
C LEU A 95 15.89 -0.54 -25.37
N ASP A 96 17.21 -0.66 -25.18
CA ASP A 96 18.22 -0.22 -26.16
C ASP A 96 18.03 -0.87 -27.54
N ASN A 97 17.46 -2.08 -27.58
CA ASN A 97 17.23 -2.84 -28.82
C ASN A 97 15.81 -2.68 -29.38
N ILE A 98 15.00 -1.79 -28.81
CA ILE A 98 13.60 -1.60 -29.20
C ILE A 98 13.41 -0.20 -29.76
N ILE A 99 12.97 -0.15 -31.02
CA ILE A 99 12.54 1.09 -31.64
C ILE A 99 11.05 1.28 -31.34
N PRO A 100 10.64 2.30 -30.55
CA PRO A 100 9.26 2.44 -30.10
C PRO A 100 8.24 2.60 -31.22
N SER A 101 8.61 3.26 -32.32
CA SER A 101 7.73 3.44 -33.49
C SER A 101 7.48 2.13 -34.26
N VAL A 102 8.42 1.19 -34.20
CA VAL A 102 8.32 -0.10 -34.91
C VAL A 102 7.64 -1.16 -34.03
N ASN A 103 7.94 -1.17 -32.72
CA ASN A 103 7.40 -2.14 -31.77
C ASN A 103 6.75 -1.47 -30.54
N PRO A 104 5.69 -0.65 -30.72
CA PRO A 104 5.13 0.17 -29.64
C PRO A 104 4.56 -0.67 -28.50
N VAL A 105 3.93 -1.80 -28.80
CA VAL A 105 3.37 -2.70 -27.77
C VAL A 105 4.47 -3.33 -26.91
N LYS A 106 5.53 -3.85 -27.54
CA LYS A 106 6.66 -4.48 -26.83
C LYS A 106 7.41 -3.44 -25.98
N TYR A 107 7.61 -2.24 -26.54
CA TYR A 107 8.16 -1.09 -25.83
C TYR A 107 7.32 -0.76 -24.59
N GLY A 108 6.01 -0.58 -24.76
CA GLY A 108 5.09 -0.21 -23.69
C GLY A 108 5.05 -1.21 -22.53
N LEU A 109 5.12 -2.51 -22.83
CA LEU A 109 5.17 -3.55 -21.79
C LEU A 109 6.49 -3.51 -21.00
N LEU A 110 7.63 -3.40 -21.68
CA LEU A 110 8.94 -3.39 -21.02
C LEU A 110 9.20 -2.11 -20.24
N ILE A 111 8.77 -0.96 -20.76
CA ILE A 111 8.92 0.32 -20.05
C ILE A 111 7.96 0.44 -18.88
N ASN A 112 6.77 -0.19 -18.94
CA ASN A 112 5.91 -0.38 -17.76
C ASN A 112 6.65 -1.15 -16.67
N ASP A 113 7.22 -2.31 -17.01
CA ASP A 113 7.91 -3.16 -16.03
C ASP A 113 9.12 -2.44 -15.42
N LEU A 114 9.88 -1.71 -16.24
CA LEU A 114 10.96 -0.85 -15.75
C LEU A 114 10.45 0.21 -14.75
N GLY A 115 9.32 0.85 -15.07
CA GLY A 115 8.67 1.81 -14.16
C GLY A 115 8.25 1.18 -12.83
N VAL A 116 7.72 -0.03 -12.85
CA VAL A 116 7.36 -0.79 -11.64
C VAL A 116 8.59 -1.13 -10.81
N PHE A 117 9.71 -1.54 -11.42
CA PHE A 117 10.94 -1.79 -10.66
C PHE A 117 11.51 -0.52 -10.01
N TYR A 118 11.42 0.62 -10.69
CA TYR A 118 11.77 1.90 -10.09
C TYR A 118 10.83 2.28 -8.93
N LEU A 119 9.54 1.95 -9.03
CA LEU A 119 8.58 2.16 -7.94
C LEU A 119 8.94 1.31 -6.70
N PHE A 120 9.28 0.03 -6.89
CA PHE A 120 9.75 -0.83 -5.79
C PHE A 120 11.06 -0.35 -5.18
N LEU A 121 12.00 0.12 -6.02
CA LEU A 121 13.25 0.68 -5.51
C LEU A 121 13.01 1.98 -4.74
N SER A 122 12.07 2.81 -5.22
CA SER A 122 11.62 4.02 -4.53
C SER A 122 11.03 3.73 -3.17
N GLU A 123 10.25 2.66 -3.03
CA GLU A 123 9.68 2.25 -1.75
C GLU A 123 10.77 1.82 -0.75
N LEU A 124 11.73 1.00 -1.20
CA LEU A 124 12.82 0.49 -0.35
C LEU A 124 13.80 1.58 0.08
N GLU A 125 14.19 2.47 -0.84
CA GLU A 125 15.19 3.49 -0.58
C GLU A 125 14.58 4.85 -0.18
N GLN A 126 13.25 5.02 -0.33
CA GLN A 126 12.53 6.28 -0.08
C GLN A 126 13.15 7.48 -0.81
N THR A 127 13.45 7.31 -2.09
CA THR A 127 14.12 8.36 -2.87
C THR A 127 13.22 8.97 -3.93
N LYS A 128 13.18 10.31 -3.94
CA LYS A 128 12.52 11.12 -4.98
C LYS A 128 12.96 10.71 -6.40
N LYS A 129 14.26 10.49 -6.58
CA LYS A 129 14.86 10.17 -7.88
C LYS A 129 14.23 8.91 -8.48
N HIS A 130 14.07 7.85 -7.70
CA HIS A 130 13.48 6.62 -8.20
C HIS A 130 11.97 6.76 -8.45
N THR A 131 11.26 7.55 -7.65
CA THR A 131 9.84 7.86 -7.90
C THR A 131 9.65 8.60 -9.23
N ILE A 132 10.48 9.60 -9.52
CA ILE A 132 10.43 10.36 -10.78
C ILE A 132 10.71 9.47 -11.99
N GLU A 133 11.73 8.60 -11.90
CA GLU A 133 12.01 7.62 -12.95
C GLU A 133 10.82 6.67 -13.15
N ALA A 134 10.19 6.19 -12.07
CA ALA A 134 8.99 5.36 -12.16
C ALA A 134 7.88 6.08 -12.93
N ILE A 135 7.54 7.32 -12.55
CA ILE A 135 6.50 8.12 -13.20
C ILE A 135 6.81 8.32 -14.69
N LYS A 136 8.04 8.70 -15.03
CA LYS A 136 8.46 8.92 -16.42
C LYS A 136 8.24 7.67 -17.28
N ASN A 137 8.75 6.51 -16.81
CA ASN A 137 8.62 5.25 -17.53
C ASN A 137 7.15 4.81 -17.67
N LEU A 138 6.34 4.99 -16.62
CA LEU A 138 4.93 4.64 -16.64
C LEU A 138 4.10 5.57 -17.54
N LEU A 139 4.43 6.86 -17.64
CA LEU A 139 3.80 7.79 -18.57
C LEU A 139 4.09 7.40 -20.03
N ASP A 140 5.31 6.99 -20.33
CA ASP A 140 5.66 6.52 -21.67
C ASP A 140 4.99 5.16 -21.98
N ALA A 141 4.86 4.28 -21.00
CA ALA A 141 4.07 3.05 -21.13
C ALA A 141 2.59 3.36 -21.44
N LYS A 142 2.00 4.34 -20.72
CA LYS A 142 0.60 4.77 -20.90
C LYS A 142 0.37 5.29 -22.32
N LYS A 143 1.32 6.04 -22.89
CA LYS A 143 1.25 6.51 -24.29
C LYS A 143 1.34 5.37 -25.29
N ALA A 144 2.23 4.40 -25.05
CA ALA A 144 2.43 3.26 -25.94
C ALA A 144 1.28 2.23 -25.89
N LEU A 145 0.55 2.19 -24.77
CA LEU A 145 -0.56 1.25 -24.52
C LEU A 145 -1.85 2.03 -24.19
N PRO A 146 -2.44 2.74 -25.17
CA PRO A 146 -3.61 3.59 -24.94
C PRO A 146 -4.86 2.79 -24.55
N LEU A 147 -5.75 3.43 -23.79
CA LEU A 147 -6.98 2.85 -23.25
C LEU A 147 -7.86 2.17 -24.32
N GLU A 148 -7.96 2.77 -25.50
CA GLU A 148 -8.79 2.31 -26.63
C GLU A 148 -8.48 0.87 -27.03
N PHE A 149 -7.19 0.50 -27.07
CA PHE A 149 -6.74 -0.81 -27.53
C PHE A 149 -6.32 -1.74 -26.38
N PHE A 150 -5.90 -1.18 -25.24
CA PHE A 150 -5.27 -1.95 -24.16
C PHE A 150 -5.91 -1.72 -22.80
N LYS A 151 -7.25 -1.70 -22.73
CA LYS A 151 -8.01 -1.36 -21.52
C LYS A 151 -7.45 -1.90 -20.22
N THR A 152 -7.25 -3.22 -20.09
CA THR A 152 -6.73 -3.85 -18.86
C THR A 152 -5.31 -3.39 -18.53
N LYS A 153 -4.42 -3.30 -19.52
CA LYS A 153 -3.02 -2.87 -19.30
C LYS A 153 -2.95 -1.38 -18.98
N HIS A 154 -3.71 -0.56 -19.68
CA HIS A 154 -3.81 0.87 -19.39
C HIS A 154 -4.30 1.11 -17.95
N SER A 155 -5.29 0.34 -17.48
CA SER A 155 -5.73 0.42 -16.08
C SER A 155 -4.67 -0.03 -15.07
N ASP A 156 -3.86 -1.04 -15.39
CA ASP A 156 -2.73 -1.46 -14.54
C ASP A 156 -1.64 -0.38 -14.49
N ILE A 157 -1.32 0.27 -15.63
CA ILE A 157 -0.36 1.38 -15.69
C ILE A 157 -0.87 2.58 -14.90
N CYS A 158 -2.14 2.95 -15.06
CA CYS A 158 -2.75 4.03 -14.28
C CYS A 158 -2.71 3.74 -12.78
N TYR A 159 -2.98 2.51 -12.35
CA TYR A 159 -2.82 2.17 -10.94
C TYR A 159 -1.38 2.40 -10.44
N ASN A 160 -0.37 1.97 -11.21
CA ASN A 160 1.03 2.16 -10.83
C ASN A 160 1.43 3.65 -10.82
N LEU A 161 0.90 4.46 -11.75
CA LEU A 161 1.05 5.92 -11.72
C LEU A 161 0.44 6.52 -10.45
N GLY A 162 -0.75 6.03 -10.06
CA GLY A 162 -1.41 6.45 -8.83
C GLY A 162 -0.56 6.19 -7.59
N LEU A 163 0.04 4.99 -7.49
CA LEU A 163 1.00 4.65 -6.43
C LEU A 163 2.24 5.56 -6.45
N ALA A 164 2.82 5.79 -7.63
CA ALA A 164 4.02 6.60 -7.78
C ALA A 164 3.77 8.05 -7.33
N HIS A 165 2.64 8.64 -7.70
CA HIS A 165 2.24 9.96 -7.22
C HIS A 165 1.92 9.97 -5.72
N LEU A 166 1.25 8.93 -5.18
CA LEU A 166 1.05 8.80 -3.74
C LEU A 166 2.40 8.75 -2.98
N PHE A 167 3.41 8.06 -3.50
CA PHE A 167 4.75 8.07 -2.90
C PHE A 167 5.42 9.44 -3.01
N LEU A 168 5.33 10.09 -4.17
CA LEU A 168 5.91 11.42 -4.37
C LEU A 168 5.25 12.47 -3.46
N SER A 169 3.95 12.33 -3.17
CA SER A 169 3.22 13.23 -2.25
C SER A 169 3.78 13.25 -0.82
N LYS A 170 4.48 12.18 -0.40
CA LYS A 170 5.17 12.10 0.90
C LYS A 170 6.49 12.88 0.90
N ILE A 171 6.98 13.31 -0.26
CA ILE A 171 8.29 13.93 -0.46
C ILE A 171 8.13 15.40 -0.86
N GLU A 172 7.27 15.69 -1.84
CA GLU A 172 7.07 17.04 -2.37
C GLU A 172 5.71 17.23 -3.02
N GLU A 173 5.35 18.49 -3.25
CA GLU A 173 4.13 18.91 -3.98
C GLU A 173 2.91 18.08 -3.53
N LYS A 174 2.72 18.00 -2.20
CA LYS A 174 1.83 17.03 -1.53
C LYS A 174 0.45 17.00 -2.18
N GLU A 175 -0.18 18.17 -2.32
CA GLU A 175 -1.54 18.30 -2.84
C GLU A 175 -1.67 17.91 -4.31
N GLU A 176 -0.82 18.44 -5.19
CA GLU A 176 -0.86 18.14 -6.64
C GLU A 176 -0.63 16.64 -6.89
N ASN A 177 0.35 16.05 -6.21
CA ASN A 177 0.60 14.61 -6.31
C ASN A 177 -0.56 13.77 -5.77
N ILE A 178 -1.25 14.20 -4.71
CA ILE A 178 -2.48 13.52 -4.25
C ILE A 178 -3.58 13.60 -5.31
N LYS A 179 -3.79 14.77 -5.93
CA LYS A 179 -4.78 14.97 -7.00
C LYS A 179 -4.45 14.10 -8.23
N GLN A 180 -3.18 14.01 -8.63
CA GLN A 180 -2.74 13.10 -9.69
C GLN A 180 -2.95 11.62 -9.32
N ALA A 181 -2.74 11.24 -8.06
CA ALA A 181 -2.98 9.87 -7.61
C ALA A 181 -4.48 9.51 -7.70
N ILE A 182 -5.36 10.39 -7.23
CA ILE A 182 -6.82 10.25 -7.33
C ILE A 182 -7.26 10.07 -8.79
N LEU A 183 -6.79 10.94 -9.69
CA LEU A 183 -7.11 10.85 -11.12
C LEU A 183 -6.72 9.48 -11.69
N ASN A 184 -5.49 9.03 -11.42
CA ASN A 184 -4.98 7.78 -11.97
C ASN A 184 -5.66 6.54 -11.36
N PHE A 185 -5.99 6.53 -10.07
CA PHE A 185 -6.77 5.44 -9.46
C PHE A 185 -8.20 5.37 -10.02
N ASN A 186 -8.87 6.50 -10.23
CA ASN A 186 -10.18 6.53 -10.86
C ASN A 186 -10.16 5.98 -12.29
N VAL A 187 -9.12 6.30 -13.08
CA VAL A 187 -8.94 5.70 -14.42
C VAL A 187 -8.66 4.20 -14.32
N ALA A 188 -7.88 3.77 -13.32
CA ALA A 188 -7.62 2.35 -13.11
C ALA A 188 -8.90 1.55 -12.80
N LEU A 189 -9.82 2.11 -12.01
CA LEU A 189 -11.11 1.47 -11.66
C LEU A 189 -12.02 1.21 -12.88
N GLN A 190 -11.84 1.94 -13.99
CA GLN A 190 -12.61 1.69 -15.23
C GLN A 190 -12.32 0.32 -15.86
N GLY A 191 -11.12 -0.24 -15.64
CA GLY A 191 -10.74 -1.59 -16.08
C GLY A 191 -10.57 -2.59 -14.94
N ARG A 192 -10.32 -2.13 -13.72
CA ARG A 192 -10.28 -2.94 -12.50
C ARG A 192 -11.65 -2.94 -11.82
N THR A 193 -12.64 -3.53 -12.48
CA THR A 193 -14.02 -3.55 -11.98
C THR A 193 -14.23 -4.66 -10.95
N LEU A 194 -15.16 -4.45 -10.02
CA LEU A 194 -15.57 -5.44 -9.02
C LEU A 194 -15.91 -6.81 -9.64
N ARG A 195 -16.62 -6.80 -10.77
CA ARG A 195 -17.07 -8.03 -11.45
C ARG A 195 -15.94 -8.84 -12.07
N MET A 196 -14.97 -8.17 -12.71
CA MET A 196 -13.94 -8.85 -13.50
C MET A 196 -12.67 -9.12 -12.70
N TYR A 197 -12.32 -8.19 -11.81
CA TYR A 197 -11.09 -8.23 -11.03
C TYR A 197 -11.36 -7.75 -9.59
N PRO A 198 -12.17 -8.49 -8.80
CA PRO A 198 -12.62 -8.06 -7.48
C PRO A 198 -11.46 -7.66 -6.55
N LEU A 199 -10.36 -8.42 -6.57
CA LEU A 199 -9.21 -8.11 -5.71
C LEU A 199 -8.45 -6.87 -6.19
N LYS A 200 -8.16 -6.74 -7.48
CA LYS A 200 -7.54 -5.51 -8.02
C LYS A 200 -8.42 -4.27 -7.78
N HIS A 201 -9.74 -4.44 -7.86
CA HIS A 201 -10.72 -3.40 -7.53
C HIS A 201 -10.59 -3.00 -6.06
N ALA A 202 -10.60 -3.97 -5.13
CA ALA A 202 -10.44 -3.72 -3.70
C ALA A 202 -9.17 -2.92 -3.37
N ILE A 203 -8.02 -3.33 -3.91
CA ILE A 203 -6.75 -2.61 -3.70
C ILE A 203 -6.84 -1.16 -4.15
N THR A 204 -7.37 -0.97 -5.37
CA THR A 204 -7.41 0.36 -5.97
C THR A 204 -8.34 1.26 -5.16
N GLN A 205 -9.44 0.70 -4.64
CA GLN A 205 -10.35 1.39 -3.73
C GLN A 205 -9.73 1.68 -2.36
N VAL A 206 -8.91 0.79 -1.79
CA VAL A 206 -8.16 1.06 -0.55
C VAL A 206 -7.22 2.24 -0.75
N ASN A 207 -6.44 2.23 -1.84
CA ASN A 207 -5.47 3.30 -2.09
C ASN A 207 -6.16 4.61 -2.41
N LEU A 208 -7.30 4.56 -3.11
CA LEU A 208 -8.17 5.70 -3.33
C LEU A 208 -8.69 6.28 -2.00
N GLY A 209 -9.09 5.41 -1.06
CA GLY A 209 -9.47 5.81 0.29
C GLY A 209 -8.33 6.49 1.06
N ILE A 210 -7.10 6.01 0.93
CA ILE A 210 -5.90 6.59 1.55
C ILE A 210 -5.60 7.98 0.98
N VAL A 211 -5.64 8.16 -0.35
CA VAL A 211 -5.38 9.48 -0.96
C VAL A 211 -6.46 10.49 -0.59
N TYR A 212 -7.73 10.08 -0.49
CA TYR A 212 -8.78 10.97 0.00
C TYR A 212 -8.58 11.36 1.46
N GLN A 213 -8.15 10.46 2.36
CA GLN A 213 -7.79 10.86 3.74
C GLN A 213 -6.67 11.90 3.75
N LYS A 214 -5.63 11.70 2.93
CA LYS A 214 -4.53 12.65 2.82
C LYS A 214 -4.97 14.00 2.26
N LEU A 215 -5.94 14.01 1.34
CA LEU A 215 -6.51 15.25 0.81
C LEU A 215 -7.38 15.94 1.86
N ALA A 216 -8.10 15.20 2.70
CA ALA A 216 -8.91 15.74 3.80
C ALA A 216 -8.09 16.52 4.84
N GLU A 217 -6.80 16.18 5.01
CA GLU A 217 -5.85 16.95 5.83
C GLU A 217 -5.45 18.31 5.22
N ILE A 218 -5.76 18.53 3.94
CA ILE A 218 -5.31 19.70 3.16
C ILE A 218 -6.50 20.59 2.81
N GLU A 219 -7.56 20.00 2.24
CA GLU A 219 -8.73 20.72 1.76
C GLU A 219 -10.01 19.88 1.91
N GLU A 220 -11.14 20.57 1.97
CA GLU A 220 -12.50 19.98 1.93
C GLU A 220 -12.65 18.73 2.83
N THR A 221 -12.19 18.84 4.09
CA THR A 221 -12.09 17.71 5.03
C THR A 221 -13.33 16.83 5.06
N SER A 222 -14.52 17.43 5.15
CA SER A 222 -15.79 16.69 5.19
C SER A 222 -16.04 15.86 3.93
N LEU A 223 -15.87 16.46 2.75
CA LEU A 223 -16.06 15.77 1.47
C LEU A 223 -15.06 14.64 1.30
N ASN A 224 -13.78 14.92 1.53
CA ASN A 224 -12.71 13.96 1.33
C ASN A 224 -12.75 12.81 2.33
N CYS A 225 -13.13 13.04 3.58
CA CYS A 225 -13.41 11.95 4.53
C CYS A 225 -14.58 11.07 4.06
N THR A 226 -15.65 11.67 3.51
CA THR A 226 -16.80 10.93 2.98
C THR A 226 -16.41 10.05 1.78
N LEU A 227 -15.67 10.62 0.82
CA LEU A 227 -15.15 9.88 -0.35
C LEU A 227 -14.19 8.76 0.06
N SER A 228 -13.39 8.99 1.11
CA SER A 228 -12.54 7.96 1.69
C SER A 228 -13.34 6.78 2.24
N ILE A 229 -14.36 7.05 3.05
CA ILE A 229 -15.25 6.03 3.63
C ILE A 229 -15.96 5.26 2.51
N GLU A 230 -16.45 5.95 1.47
CA GLU A 230 -17.07 5.31 0.31
C GLU A 230 -16.10 4.36 -0.40
N SER A 231 -14.87 4.80 -0.65
CA SER A 231 -13.84 3.99 -1.31
C SER A 231 -13.54 2.73 -0.50
N TYR A 232 -13.35 2.87 0.82
CA TYR A 232 -13.14 1.72 1.71
C TYR A 232 -14.32 0.75 1.75
N ASN A 233 -15.55 1.26 1.78
CA ASN A 233 -16.75 0.41 1.69
C ASN A 233 -16.83 -0.32 0.35
N ASN A 234 -16.44 0.32 -0.75
CA ASN A 234 -16.33 -0.33 -2.06
C ASN A 234 -15.23 -1.40 -2.10
N ALA A 235 -14.15 -1.24 -1.33
CA ALA A 235 -13.15 -2.30 -1.16
C ALA A 235 -13.71 -3.51 -0.41
N LEU A 236 -14.48 -3.30 0.67
CA LEU A 236 -15.11 -4.38 1.44
C LEU A 236 -16.14 -5.20 0.62
N ARG A 237 -16.81 -4.58 -0.36
CA ARG A 237 -17.73 -5.27 -1.28
C ARG A 237 -17.08 -6.35 -2.15
N SER A 238 -15.75 -6.43 -2.22
CA SER A 238 -15.02 -7.37 -3.07
C SER A 238 -14.79 -8.75 -2.43
N ASN A 239 -15.70 -9.18 -1.54
CA ASN A 239 -15.55 -10.35 -0.66
C ASN A 239 -14.26 -10.31 0.19
N THR A 240 -13.78 -9.10 0.49
CA THR A 240 -12.52 -8.92 1.23
C THR A 240 -12.60 -9.55 2.61
N LEU A 241 -13.76 -9.48 3.28
CA LEU A 241 -13.95 -10.11 4.59
C LEU A 241 -13.80 -11.63 4.56
N ASP A 242 -14.35 -12.29 3.54
CA ASP A 242 -14.35 -13.75 3.43
C ASP A 242 -13.01 -14.30 2.95
N VAL A 243 -12.34 -13.57 2.04
CA VAL A 243 -11.10 -14.02 1.38
C VAL A 243 -9.84 -13.52 2.09
N MET A 244 -9.90 -12.33 2.68
CA MET A 244 -8.75 -11.58 3.23
C MET A 244 -9.16 -10.86 4.53
N PRO A 245 -9.54 -11.61 5.59
CA PRO A 245 -10.12 -11.04 6.81
C PRO A 245 -9.18 -10.04 7.50
N THR A 246 -7.87 -10.30 7.50
CA THR A 246 -6.84 -9.41 8.06
C THR A 246 -6.79 -8.04 7.39
N GLU A 247 -7.05 -8.00 6.09
CA GLU A 247 -7.13 -6.80 5.26
C GLU A 247 -8.47 -6.10 5.43
N ALA A 248 -9.57 -6.84 5.58
CA ALA A 248 -10.86 -6.25 5.95
C ALA A 248 -10.76 -5.49 7.28
N ALA A 249 -10.06 -6.06 8.27
CA ALA A 249 -9.78 -5.38 9.54
C ALA A 249 -8.90 -4.11 9.39
N MET A 250 -8.01 -4.08 8.39
CA MET A 250 -7.27 -2.86 8.03
C MET A 250 -8.21 -1.78 7.50
N ILE A 251 -9.11 -2.18 6.61
CA ILE A 251 -10.06 -1.27 5.99
C ILE A 251 -10.99 -0.70 7.06
N TYR A 252 -11.47 -1.52 8.01
CA TYR A 252 -12.25 -1.05 9.16
C TYR A 252 -11.50 -0.01 10.00
N ASN A 253 -10.21 -0.22 10.30
CA ASN A 253 -9.40 0.79 10.98
C ASN A 253 -9.35 2.12 10.21
N ASN A 254 -9.16 2.05 8.89
CA ASN A 254 -9.08 3.25 8.06
C ASN A 254 -10.43 3.97 7.97
N ILE A 255 -11.55 3.24 7.89
CA ILE A 255 -12.89 3.81 7.99
C ILE A 255 -13.07 4.51 9.34
N GLY A 256 -12.65 3.86 10.44
CA GLY A 256 -12.69 4.44 11.78
C GLY A 256 -11.90 5.74 11.89
N LEU A 257 -10.70 5.80 11.30
CA LEU A 257 -9.91 7.03 11.24
C LEU A 257 -10.60 8.13 10.42
N SER A 258 -11.19 7.80 9.26
CA SER A 258 -11.95 8.77 8.46
C SER A 258 -13.13 9.34 9.24
N TYR A 259 -13.86 8.51 9.99
CA TYR A 259 -14.93 8.98 10.87
C TYR A 259 -14.42 9.85 12.03
N CYS A 260 -13.28 9.51 12.63
CA CYS A 260 -12.66 10.37 13.65
C CYS A 260 -12.33 11.76 13.06
N THR A 261 -11.71 11.83 11.88
CA THR A 261 -11.40 13.11 11.23
C THR A 261 -12.67 13.86 10.82
N LEU A 262 -13.71 13.15 10.34
CA LEU A 262 -14.99 13.77 10.00
C LEU A 262 -15.68 14.37 11.22
N SER A 263 -15.51 13.74 12.39
CA SER A 263 -16.09 14.20 13.65
C SER A 263 -15.54 15.55 14.12
N ASP A 264 -14.33 15.91 13.69
CA ASP A 264 -13.69 17.20 14.02
C ASP A 264 -14.38 18.37 13.30
N VAL A 265 -15.09 18.10 12.20
CA VAL A 265 -15.69 19.14 11.34
C VAL A 265 -17.22 19.09 11.28
N GLN A 266 -17.85 17.93 11.52
CA GLN A 266 -19.31 17.81 11.55
C GLN A 266 -19.81 16.62 12.36
N GLU A 267 -21.05 16.71 12.84
CA GLU A 267 -21.81 15.61 13.46
C GLU A 267 -20.98 14.75 14.42
N THR A 268 -20.22 15.38 15.32
CA THR A 268 -19.14 14.74 16.10
C THR A 268 -19.60 13.46 16.80
N GLU A 269 -20.73 13.50 17.50
CA GLU A 269 -21.26 12.34 18.22
C GLU A 269 -21.62 11.17 17.29
N TYR A 270 -22.28 11.46 16.18
CA TYR A 270 -22.68 10.44 15.22
C TYR A 270 -21.46 9.78 14.59
N ASN A 271 -20.52 10.60 14.10
CA ASN A 271 -19.32 10.11 13.43
C ASN A 271 -18.43 9.31 14.37
N ILE A 272 -18.24 9.73 15.62
CA ILE A 272 -17.49 8.93 16.60
C ILE A 272 -18.21 7.63 16.96
N SER A 273 -19.54 7.64 17.03
CA SER A 273 -20.30 6.40 17.24
C SER A 273 -20.07 5.41 16.08
N GLN A 274 -20.04 5.89 14.83
CA GLN A 274 -19.69 5.05 13.68
C GLN A 274 -18.24 4.56 13.74
N ALA A 275 -17.29 5.42 14.11
CA ALA A 275 -15.88 5.03 14.28
C ALA A 275 -15.74 3.88 15.30
N LEU A 276 -16.41 3.99 16.45
CA LEU A 276 -16.37 2.95 17.48
C LEU A 276 -16.95 1.62 17.00
N ILE A 277 -18.03 1.63 16.21
CA ILE A 277 -18.62 0.40 15.66
C ILE A 277 -17.59 -0.31 14.77
N VAL A 278 -17.07 0.37 13.74
CA VAL A 278 -16.16 -0.27 12.77
C VAL A 278 -14.84 -0.69 13.40
N LEU A 279 -14.33 0.05 14.40
CA LEU A 279 -13.11 -0.32 15.11
C LEU A 279 -13.31 -1.56 15.99
N ASN A 280 -14.50 -1.74 16.57
CA ASN A 280 -14.82 -2.98 17.28
C ASN A 280 -14.96 -4.16 16.31
N ASP A 281 -15.52 -3.96 15.12
CA ASP A 281 -15.52 -4.99 14.06
C ASP A 281 -14.10 -5.41 13.69
N ALA A 282 -13.16 -4.46 13.55
CA ALA A 282 -11.76 -4.77 13.31
C ALA A 282 -11.12 -5.64 14.41
N LEU A 283 -11.48 -5.42 15.68
CA LEU A 283 -10.99 -6.19 16.83
C LEU A 283 -11.53 -7.63 16.90
N THR A 284 -12.64 -7.94 16.21
CA THR A 284 -13.12 -9.33 16.11
C THR A 284 -12.16 -10.22 15.32
N ILE A 285 -11.35 -9.60 14.45
CA ILE A 285 -10.37 -10.26 13.60
C ILE A 285 -8.96 -10.08 14.17
N ARG A 286 -8.59 -8.84 14.52
CA ARG A 286 -7.28 -8.49 15.07
C ARG A 286 -7.32 -8.57 16.58
N ASN A 287 -6.92 -9.69 17.16
CA ASN A 287 -6.81 -9.88 18.61
C ASN A 287 -5.36 -9.85 19.10
N GLU A 288 -5.16 -9.54 20.39
CA GLU A 288 -3.83 -9.40 21.02
C GLU A 288 -2.96 -10.66 20.87
N ALA A 289 -3.56 -11.86 20.88
CA ALA A 289 -2.82 -13.11 20.86
C ALA A 289 -2.24 -13.44 19.48
N GLN A 290 -2.99 -13.18 18.41
CA GLN A 290 -2.61 -13.54 17.03
C GLN A 290 -1.95 -12.38 16.28
N PHE A 291 -2.40 -11.15 16.53
CA PHE A 291 -1.99 -9.94 15.80
C PHE A 291 -1.71 -8.79 16.76
N PRO A 292 -0.70 -8.92 17.66
CA PRO A 292 -0.49 -7.96 18.74
C PRO A 292 -0.25 -6.53 18.21
N VAL A 293 0.56 -6.38 17.16
CA VAL A 293 0.88 -5.06 16.60
C VAL A 293 -0.36 -4.41 15.97
N GLU A 294 -1.10 -5.15 15.17
CA GLU A 294 -2.31 -4.67 14.52
C GLU A 294 -3.42 -4.37 15.53
N TYR A 295 -3.53 -5.19 16.59
CA TYR A 295 -4.40 -4.94 17.74
C TYR A 295 -4.03 -3.64 18.44
N ALA A 296 -2.73 -3.39 18.67
CA ALA A 296 -2.24 -2.15 19.27
C ALA A 296 -2.62 -0.92 18.43
N ILE A 297 -2.53 -1.03 17.10
CA ILE A 297 -2.96 0.03 16.18
C ILE A 297 -4.47 0.27 16.32
N THR A 298 -5.31 -0.76 16.23
CA THR A 298 -6.78 -0.59 16.37
C THR A 298 -7.16 0.00 17.73
N THR A 299 -6.56 -0.50 18.82
CA THR A 299 -6.82 0.02 20.17
C THR A 299 -6.36 1.46 20.36
N SER A 300 -5.30 1.90 19.68
CA SER A 300 -4.86 3.30 19.72
C SER A 300 -5.90 4.24 19.10
N ILE A 301 -6.52 3.82 17.98
CA ILE A 301 -7.58 4.57 17.31
C ILE A 301 -8.85 4.58 18.16
N LEU A 302 -9.19 3.46 18.82
CA LEU A 302 -10.27 3.43 19.81
C LEU A 302 -10.02 4.40 20.96
N GLY A 303 -8.78 4.52 21.45
CA GLY A 303 -8.40 5.50 22.47
C GLY A 303 -8.71 6.94 22.02
N LYS A 304 -8.33 7.30 20.78
CA LYS A 304 -8.68 8.60 20.17
C LYS A 304 -10.20 8.78 20.08
N ALA A 305 -10.92 7.80 19.56
CA ALA A 305 -12.38 7.88 19.41
C ALA A 305 -13.09 8.05 20.76
N TYR A 306 -12.71 7.28 21.79
CA TYR A 306 -13.26 7.42 23.13
C TYR A 306 -12.91 8.77 23.76
N THR A 307 -11.74 9.33 23.49
CA THR A 307 -11.35 10.68 23.97
C THR A 307 -12.27 11.76 23.43
N ILE A 308 -12.58 11.70 22.13
CA ILE A 308 -13.49 12.66 21.48
C ILE A 308 -14.90 12.48 22.05
N LEU A 309 -15.39 11.24 22.18
CA LEU A 309 -16.71 10.97 22.78
C LEU A 309 -16.80 11.44 24.23
N ALA A 310 -15.73 11.23 25.01
CA ALA A 310 -15.65 11.65 26.40
C ALA A 310 -15.74 13.17 26.54
N THR A 311 -15.13 13.90 25.61
CA THR A 311 -15.20 15.37 25.55
C THR A 311 -16.61 15.83 25.21
N VAL A 312 -17.27 15.22 24.21
CA VAL A 312 -18.63 15.61 23.79
C VAL A 312 -19.69 15.25 24.84
N LYS A 313 -19.53 14.11 25.51
CA LYS A 313 -20.51 13.63 26.49
C LYS A 313 -20.24 14.10 27.92
N GLU A 314 -19.03 14.60 28.19
CA GLU A 314 -18.54 14.96 29.53
C GLU A 314 -18.72 13.82 30.54
N LYS A 315 -18.50 12.58 30.10
CA LYS A 315 -18.66 11.37 30.93
C LYS A 315 -17.34 10.71 31.25
N LYS A 316 -17.07 10.58 32.55
CA LYS A 316 -15.92 9.87 33.13
C LYS A 316 -15.69 8.48 32.53
N GLU A 317 -16.76 7.70 32.33
CA GLU A 317 -16.68 6.34 31.78
C GLU A 317 -15.93 6.28 30.43
N TYR A 318 -16.12 7.28 29.56
CA TYR A 318 -15.45 7.31 28.26
C TYR A 318 -13.98 7.71 28.35
N TYR A 319 -13.61 8.59 29.29
CA TYR A 319 -12.19 8.86 29.60
C TYR A 319 -11.48 7.59 30.10
N GLU A 320 -12.11 6.82 30.97
CA GLU A 320 -11.57 5.54 31.47
C GLU A 320 -11.41 4.51 30.33
N LYS A 321 -12.37 4.45 29.40
CA LYS A 321 -12.28 3.62 28.19
C LYS A 321 -11.12 4.05 27.29
N ALA A 322 -10.92 5.34 27.09
CA ALA A 322 -9.80 5.88 26.32
C ALA A 322 -8.45 5.49 26.94
N ILE A 323 -8.28 5.72 28.25
CA ILE A 323 -7.06 5.36 29.00
C ILE A 323 -6.78 3.85 28.93
N SER A 324 -7.82 3.03 29.09
CA SER A 324 -7.72 1.57 28.96
C SER A 324 -7.24 1.14 27.56
N ALA A 325 -7.78 1.77 26.52
CA ALA A 325 -7.35 1.51 25.14
C ALA A 325 -5.89 1.91 24.90
N PHE A 326 -5.45 3.08 25.37
CA PHE A 326 -4.05 3.49 25.27
C PHE A 326 -3.10 2.60 26.07
N ASN A 327 -3.49 2.14 27.27
CA ASN A 327 -2.68 1.19 28.04
C ASN A 327 -2.46 -0.14 27.30
N LYS A 328 -3.47 -0.64 26.58
CA LYS A 328 -3.33 -1.83 25.73
C LYS A 328 -2.32 -1.61 24.60
N THR A 329 -2.38 -0.46 23.94
CA THR A 329 -1.41 -0.06 22.90
C THR A 329 0.01 0.04 23.47
N ILE A 330 0.21 0.74 24.59
CA ILE A 330 1.51 0.97 25.24
C ILE A 330 2.16 -0.34 25.69
N LYS A 331 1.37 -1.30 26.18
CA LYS A 331 1.87 -2.63 26.60
C LYS A 331 2.55 -3.38 25.44
N ILE A 332 2.07 -3.18 24.22
CA ILE A 332 2.53 -3.90 23.03
C ILE A 332 3.64 -3.14 22.32
N PHE A 333 3.47 -1.84 22.10
CA PHE A 333 4.53 -0.99 21.59
C PHE A 333 5.55 -0.75 22.70
N ILE A 334 6.46 -1.69 22.90
CA ILE A 334 7.68 -1.50 23.70
C ILE A 334 8.55 -0.44 22.98
N LYS A 335 9.57 0.09 23.66
CA LYS A 335 10.64 1.00 23.19
C LYS A 335 11.17 0.77 21.75
N LYS A 336 10.97 -0.41 21.15
CA LYS A 336 11.26 -0.73 19.75
C LYS A 336 10.58 0.23 18.75
N TYR A 337 9.45 0.84 19.13
CA TYR A 337 8.72 1.83 18.34
C TYR A 337 8.61 3.17 19.08
N GLU A 338 9.77 3.73 19.49
CA GLU A 338 9.86 4.90 20.38
C GLU A 338 8.94 6.07 19.97
N ASP A 339 8.94 6.48 18.70
CA ASP A 339 8.14 7.64 18.26
C ASP A 339 6.62 7.42 18.46
N PHE A 340 6.12 6.23 18.10
CA PHE A 340 4.73 5.87 18.30
C PHE A 340 4.40 5.71 19.79
N TYR A 341 5.31 5.11 20.54
CA TYR A 341 5.18 4.92 21.98
C TYR A 341 5.02 6.26 22.71
N GLN A 342 5.88 7.24 22.42
CA GLN A 342 5.83 8.56 23.05
C GLN A 342 4.56 9.33 22.68
N ALA A 343 4.12 9.28 21.42
CA ALA A 343 2.89 9.93 20.99
C ALA A 343 1.66 9.40 21.75
N ILE A 344 1.57 8.08 21.95
CA ILE A 344 0.44 7.47 22.67
C ILE A 344 0.46 7.80 24.17
N ILE A 345 1.65 7.89 24.78
CA ILE A 345 1.77 8.33 26.18
C ILE A 345 1.26 9.77 26.33
N GLN A 346 1.69 10.68 25.46
CA GLN A 346 1.27 12.07 25.50
C GLN A 346 -0.25 12.22 25.35
N GLU A 347 -0.85 11.47 24.41
CA GLU A 347 -2.31 11.47 24.26
C GLU A 347 -3.01 10.93 25.51
N LYS A 348 -2.50 9.84 26.10
CA LYS A 348 -3.04 9.30 27.34
C LYS A 348 -2.96 10.30 28.50
N GLU A 349 -1.83 10.99 28.67
CA GLU A 349 -1.64 11.98 29.74
C GLU A 349 -2.65 13.13 29.64
N LYS A 350 -2.94 13.63 28.43
CA LYS A 350 -3.98 14.65 28.20
C LYS A 350 -5.37 14.16 28.64
N VAL A 351 -5.69 12.90 28.39
CA VAL A 351 -6.97 12.30 28.79
C VAL A 351 -7.04 12.14 30.31
N GLU A 352 -5.94 11.77 30.97
CA GLU A 352 -5.87 11.68 32.43
C GLU A 352 -6.01 13.05 33.12
N GLU A 353 -5.45 14.11 32.52
CA GLU A 353 -5.60 15.48 33.02
C GLU A 353 -7.07 15.92 32.96
N LYS A 354 -7.73 15.80 31.80
CA LYS A 354 -9.16 16.12 31.66
C LYS A 354 -10.05 15.29 32.59
N LEU A 355 -9.71 14.01 32.80
CA LEU A 355 -10.45 13.17 33.73
C LEU A 355 -10.36 13.68 35.18
N LYS A 356 -9.21 14.21 35.59
CA LYS A 356 -9.05 14.82 36.92
C LYS A 356 -9.87 16.10 37.06
N GLU A 357 -9.90 16.93 36.01
CA GLU A 357 -10.68 18.18 36.00
C GLU A 357 -12.18 17.92 36.20
N ILE A 358 -12.74 16.89 35.57
CA ILE A 358 -14.19 16.56 35.67
C ILE A 358 -14.52 15.82 36.98
N ALA A 359 -13.52 15.27 37.66
CA ALA A 359 -13.70 14.58 38.93
C ALA A 359 -13.61 15.50 40.17
N GLN A 360 -13.19 16.75 39.98
CA GLN A 360 -13.21 17.83 40.99
C GLN A 360 -14.53 18.58 40.93
#